data_AF-A0A9W6BDB6-F1
#
_entry.id   AF-A0A9W6BDB6-F1
#
_cell.length_a   1.000
_cell.length_b   1.000
_cell.length_c   1.000
_cell.angle_alpha   90.00
_cell.angle_beta   90.00
_cell.angle_gamma   90.00
#
_symmetry.space_group_name_H-M   'P 1'
#
loop_
_entity.id
_entity.type
_entity.pdbx_description
1 polymer ?
#
loop_
_entity_poly.entity_id
_entity_poly.type
_entity_poly.pdbx_seq_one_letter_code
_entity_poly.pdbx_strand_id
1 'polypeptide(L)'
;MLKHQSLNCEMLANEYGQQRTIPPLARARAMQARSTSLPSSRTTSRPHLSRGWSMLASERLRAAAALPPSSASAPPPAQPTVVDIPASQQEAVDIAVQCLLPALQPHLANLKSVKTSRGFSNASKSGAAANRFGVEIPVLDTSAAAAVDLASLIIASTGARIKQRSGGAAAAAVAPANWTIVHAREDAVQLARSRGGGAGGGQVLGLRRACQQPQIGGLLMVVEPLVSDVALVEQLLDEVWVGPAAVVLNPQWSQQGVTLPSEYAGVGESIQVVYSFLPCAIQGLLGPKEGAVLRTVESGAAAASGGAPWRILLKEKDQFVQVGAMSRRPANSDLEVAFINAAAASSPLTKTAKFLRGLIPGGKK
;
A
#
# COMPACT_ATOMS: atom_id res chain seq x y z
N MET A 1 -15.51 -24.07 9.46
CA MET A 1 -16.56 -23.07 9.74
C MET A 1 -15.87 -21.71 9.85
N LEU A 2 -15.80 -20.95 8.75
CA LEU A 2 -15.36 -19.56 8.79
C LEU A 2 -16.48 -18.76 9.47
N LYS A 3 -16.21 -18.16 10.62
CA LYS A 3 -17.16 -17.21 11.23
C LYS A 3 -17.19 -15.98 10.31
N HIS A 4 -18.37 -15.62 9.80
CA HIS A 4 -18.56 -14.29 9.22
C HIS A 4 -18.25 -13.26 10.29
N GLN A 5 -17.05 -12.67 10.25
CA GLN A 5 -16.70 -11.55 11.09
C GLN A 5 -17.17 -10.27 10.39
N SER A 6 -18.15 -9.60 10.99
CA SER A 6 -18.54 -8.25 10.61
C SER A 6 -17.38 -7.31 10.94
N LEU A 7 -17.01 -6.45 9.98
CA LEU A 7 -16.00 -5.41 10.22
C LEU A 7 -16.67 -4.26 10.97
N ASN A 8 -16.77 -4.36 12.29
CA ASN A 8 -17.17 -3.21 13.09
C ASN A 8 -15.99 -2.21 13.13
N CYS A 9 -16.09 -1.15 12.33
CA CYS A 9 -15.05 -0.12 12.23
C CYS A 9 -14.71 0.52 13.59
N GLU A 10 -15.66 0.59 14.51
CA GLU A 10 -15.43 1.14 15.86
C GLU A 10 -14.48 0.25 16.68
N MET A 11 -14.66 -1.07 16.63
CA MET A 11 -13.76 -2.01 17.30
C MET A 11 -12.38 -2.02 16.65
N LEU A 12 -12.33 -2.03 15.31
CA LEU A 12 -11.08 -1.99 14.56
C LEU A 12 -10.29 -0.70 14.85
N ALA A 13 -10.96 0.46 14.82
CA ALA A 13 -10.32 1.74 15.08
C ALA A 13 -9.80 1.85 16.53
N ASN A 14 -10.51 1.26 17.49
CA ASN A 14 -10.06 1.20 18.89
C ASN A 14 -8.90 0.23 19.10
N GLU A 15 -8.91 -0.96 18.49
CA GLU A 15 -7.78 -1.91 18.57
C GLU A 15 -6.54 -1.38 17.85
N TYR A 16 -6.69 -0.77 16.67
CA TYR A 16 -5.59 -0.11 15.96
C TYR A 16 -5.08 1.13 16.73
N GLY A 17 -5.96 1.88 17.39
CA GLY A 17 -5.59 3.02 18.24
C GLY A 17 -4.93 2.63 19.56
N GLN A 18 -5.20 1.43 20.09
CA GLN A 18 -4.64 0.95 21.36
C GLN A 18 -3.39 0.07 21.21
N GLN A 19 -2.96 -0.30 19.99
CA GLN A 19 -1.71 -1.03 19.76
C GLN A 19 -0.46 -0.13 19.94
N ARG A 20 -0.19 0.18 21.22
CA ARG A 20 1.08 0.30 21.94
C ARG A 20 2.15 1.30 21.45
N THR A 21 2.42 2.25 22.35
CA THR A 21 3.77 2.78 22.65
C THR A 21 4.80 1.65 22.67
N ILE A 22 5.75 1.69 21.73
CA ILE A 22 6.88 0.78 21.63
C ILE A 22 7.95 1.25 22.63
N PRO A 23 8.44 0.41 23.58
CA PRO A 23 9.60 0.78 24.39
C PRO A 23 10.86 0.88 23.50
N PRO A 24 11.78 1.81 23.77
CA PRO A 24 12.94 2.03 22.91
C PRO A 24 13.80 0.76 22.80
N LEU A 25 14.10 0.38 21.56
CA LEU A 25 15.03 -0.69 21.20
C LEU A 25 16.39 -0.44 21.87
N ALA A 26 16.74 -1.31 22.83
CA ALA A 26 18.08 -1.35 23.40
C ALA A 26 19.08 -1.77 22.31
N ARG A 27 20.00 -0.86 21.96
CA ARG A 27 21.14 -1.10 21.07
C ARG A 27 22.02 -2.22 21.63
N ALA A 28 21.94 -3.41 21.05
CA ALA A 28 22.99 -4.41 21.20
C ALA A 28 24.16 -4.05 20.26
N ARG A 29 25.21 -3.44 20.83
CA ARG A 29 26.52 -3.27 20.19
C ARG A 29 27.22 -4.64 20.15
N ALA A 30 27.40 -5.20 18.96
CA ALA A 30 28.41 -6.24 18.74
C ALA A 30 29.69 -5.57 18.21
N MET A 31 30.73 -5.62 19.03
CA MET A 31 32.11 -5.34 18.64
C MET A 31 32.60 -6.45 17.71
N GLN A 32 33.22 -6.07 16.58
CA GLN A 32 34.46 -6.68 16.10
C GLN A 32 35.06 -5.80 15.00
N ALA A 33 36.05 -5.00 15.38
CA ALA A 33 36.95 -4.32 14.46
C ALA A 33 38.10 -5.28 14.13
N ARG A 34 38.29 -5.59 12.85
CA ARG A 34 39.60 -5.99 12.33
C ARG A 34 40.04 -4.97 11.27
N SER A 35 41.15 -4.34 11.61
CA SER A 35 41.89 -3.33 10.88
C SER A 35 42.62 -3.96 9.71
N THR A 36 42.52 -3.36 8.52
CA THR A 36 43.57 -3.41 7.47
C THR A 36 43.45 -2.18 6.56
N SER A 37 44.34 -1.22 6.82
CA SER A 37 45.14 -0.40 5.89
C SER A 37 44.60 -0.04 4.49
N LEU A 38 44.46 1.28 4.28
CA LEU A 38 44.56 2.01 3.00
C LEU A 38 45.92 1.78 2.30
N PRO A 39 46.01 2.08 0.99
CA PRO A 39 46.86 3.21 0.64
C PRO A 39 46.28 4.20 -0.38
N SER A 40 46.85 5.40 -0.30
CA SER A 40 46.57 6.66 -0.98
C SER A 40 46.91 6.75 -2.48
N SER A 41 46.49 7.89 -3.04
CA SER A 41 46.90 8.59 -4.27
C SER A 41 45.98 8.33 -5.48
N ARG A 42 45.63 9.30 -6.33
CA ARG A 42 46.35 10.52 -6.71
C ARG A 42 45.37 11.53 -7.35
N THR A 43 45.58 12.79 -7.03
CA THR A 43 45.01 14.00 -7.64
C THR A 43 45.59 14.25 -9.04
N THR A 44 44.75 14.66 -10.00
CA THR A 44 45.17 15.51 -11.13
C THR A 44 44.05 16.48 -11.52
N SER A 45 44.48 17.71 -11.75
CA SER A 45 43.78 18.95 -12.03
C SER A 45 43.36 19.14 -13.50
N ARG A 46 42.20 19.82 -13.71
CA ARG A 46 41.82 20.96 -14.62
C ARG A 46 42.58 21.19 -15.95
N PRO A 47 41.96 21.79 -17.01
CA PRO A 47 41.23 23.09 -16.99
C PRO A 47 39.95 23.19 -17.89
N HIS A 48 38.92 23.97 -17.53
CA HIS A 48 38.61 25.38 -17.89
C HIS A 48 38.55 25.71 -19.40
N LEU A 49 37.35 26.02 -19.91
CA LEU A 49 37.14 26.96 -21.03
C LEU A 49 35.77 27.66 -20.90
N SER A 50 35.84 28.97 -20.98
CA SER A 50 34.80 30.00 -20.91
C SER A 50 34.12 30.24 -22.26
N ARG A 51 32.87 30.76 -22.22
CA ARG A 51 32.21 31.78 -23.09
C ARG A 51 30.69 31.56 -22.96
N GLY A 52 29.82 32.46 -22.51
CA GLY A 52 29.92 33.91 -22.30
C GLY A 52 29.26 34.67 -23.44
N TRP A 53 27.92 34.70 -23.53
CA TRP A 53 27.14 35.64 -24.36
C TRP A 53 25.91 36.12 -23.57
N SER A 54 25.96 37.38 -23.14
CA SER A 54 24.81 38.20 -22.76
C SER A 54 24.57 39.23 -23.84
N MET A 55 23.31 39.45 -24.24
CA MET A 55 22.68 40.75 -24.57
C MET A 55 21.19 40.43 -24.77
N LEU A 56 20.27 40.92 -23.92
CA LEU A 56 19.67 42.26 -23.91
C LEU A 56 19.11 42.68 -25.27
N ALA A 57 17.78 42.57 -25.38
CA ALA A 57 16.97 43.47 -26.20
C ALA A 57 15.71 43.81 -25.41
N SER A 58 15.71 45.02 -24.85
CA SER A 58 14.51 45.73 -24.41
C SER A 58 13.69 46.12 -25.63
N GLU A 59 12.37 45.98 -25.60
CA GLU A 59 11.48 46.92 -26.29
C GLU A 59 10.04 46.89 -25.76
N ARG A 60 9.60 48.08 -25.31
CA ARG A 60 8.26 48.67 -25.41
C ARG A 60 7.14 48.19 -24.47
N LEU A 61 7.04 48.93 -23.37
CA LEU A 61 5.79 49.27 -22.69
C LEU A 61 4.72 49.75 -23.69
N ARG A 62 3.58 49.05 -23.74
CA ARG A 62 2.27 49.64 -23.98
C ARG A 62 1.38 49.28 -22.80
N ALA A 63 1.10 50.27 -21.96
CA ALA A 63 0.02 50.24 -21.01
C ALA A 63 -1.31 50.27 -21.77
N ALA A 64 -2.06 49.17 -21.71
CA ALA A 64 -3.48 49.16 -21.98
C ALA A 64 -4.17 48.68 -20.71
N ALA A 65 -4.90 49.58 -20.06
CA ALA A 65 -5.73 49.28 -18.92
C ALA A 65 -6.84 48.29 -19.32
N ALA A 66 -6.63 47.01 -19.04
CA ALA A 66 -7.67 46.00 -19.14
C ALA A 66 -8.44 45.95 -17.82
N LEU A 67 -9.73 46.26 -17.89
CA LEU A 67 -10.71 46.13 -16.80
C LEU A 67 -10.69 44.70 -16.22
N PRO A 68 -10.94 44.53 -14.91
CA PRO A 68 -11.00 43.20 -14.32
C PRO A 68 -12.14 42.39 -14.95
N PRO A 69 -11.91 41.12 -15.33
CA PRO A 69 -13.00 40.26 -15.76
C PRO A 69 -13.99 40.06 -14.62
N SER A 70 -15.24 40.40 -14.91
CA SER A 70 -16.41 40.20 -14.07
C SER A 70 -16.49 38.74 -13.61
N SER A 71 -16.61 38.57 -12.30
CA SER A 71 -17.40 37.51 -11.65
C SER A 71 -17.25 36.10 -12.26
N ALA A 72 -16.05 35.51 -12.17
CA ALA A 72 -15.92 34.06 -12.28
C ALA A 72 -16.67 33.44 -11.09
N SER A 73 -17.83 32.86 -11.37
CA SER A 73 -18.57 32.03 -10.41
C SER A 73 -17.63 30.95 -9.87
N ALA A 74 -17.42 30.96 -8.55
CA ALA A 74 -16.76 29.85 -7.88
C ALA A 74 -17.43 28.53 -8.30
N PRO A 75 -16.66 27.47 -8.59
CA PRO A 75 -17.26 26.17 -8.91
C PRO A 75 -18.21 25.76 -7.78
N PRO A 76 -19.37 25.16 -8.10
CA PRO A 76 -20.27 24.66 -7.07
C PRO A 76 -19.49 23.70 -6.15
N PRO A 77 -19.69 23.76 -4.83
CA PRO A 77 -18.99 22.87 -3.91
C PRO A 77 -19.29 21.42 -4.31
N ALA A 78 -18.22 20.66 -4.59
CA ALA A 78 -18.31 19.25 -4.94
C ALA A 78 -19.18 18.53 -3.91
N GLN A 79 -20.16 17.76 -4.39
CA GLN A 79 -20.98 16.94 -3.51
C GLN A 79 -20.08 15.96 -2.76
N PRO A 80 -20.37 15.68 -1.47
CA PRO A 80 -19.61 14.69 -0.70
C PRO A 80 -19.63 13.37 -1.45
N THR A 81 -18.45 12.86 -1.82
CA THR A 81 -18.32 11.58 -2.50
C THR A 81 -18.45 10.49 -1.44
N VAL A 82 -19.60 9.82 -1.40
CA VAL A 82 -19.81 8.65 -0.55
C VAL A 82 -19.03 7.48 -1.15
N VAL A 83 -18.30 6.76 -0.31
CA VAL A 83 -17.47 5.63 -0.71
C VAL A 83 -17.93 4.40 0.06
N ASP A 84 -18.30 3.36 -0.69
CA ASP A 84 -18.64 2.06 -0.10
C ASP A 84 -17.37 1.38 0.43
N ILE A 85 -17.43 0.94 1.68
CA ILE A 85 -16.38 0.18 2.34
C ILE A 85 -16.82 -1.29 2.48
N PRO A 86 -15.90 -2.25 2.57
CA PRO A 86 -16.29 -3.64 2.81
C PRO A 86 -17.02 -3.79 4.15
N ALA A 87 -18.22 -4.38 4.13
CA ALA A 87 -19.02 -4.66 5.32
C ALA A 87 -18.55 -5.92 6.07
N SER A 88 -17.72 -6.75 5.42
CA SER A 88 -17.20 -8.00 6.01
C SER A 88 -15.77 -8.29 5.56
N GLN A 89 -15.09 -9.17 6.32
CA GLN A 89 -13.76 -9.65 5.94
C GLN A 89 -13.78 -10.36 4.57
N GLN A 90 -14.82 -11.14 4.29
CA GLN A 90 -14.97 -11.84 3.01
C GLN A 90 -15.07 -10.85 1.84
N GLU A 91 -15.87 -9.80 2.01
CA GLU A 91 -15.99 -8.74 1.00
C GLU A 91 -14.67 -7.98 0.80
N ALA A 92 -13.95 -7.69 1.89
CA ALA A 92 -12.62 -7.10 1.80
C ALA A 92 -11.64 -7.99 1.03
N VAL A 93 -11.67 -9.31 1.24
CA VAL A 93 -10.89 -10.27 0.45
C VAL A 93 -11.30 -10.27 -1.01
N ASP A 94 -12.60 -10.23 -1.30
CA ASP A 94 -13.10 -10.21 -2.67
C ASP A 94 -12.64 -8.97 -3.45
N ILE A 95 -12.69 -7.79 -2.82
CA ILE A 95 -12.16 -6.55 -3.39
C ILE A 95 -10.64 -6.63 -3.52
N ALA A 96 -9.93 -7.12 -2.51
CA ALA A 96 -8.49 -7.27 -2.54
C ALA A 96 -8.03 -8.15 -3.70
N VAL A 97 -8.69 -9.29 -3.91
CA VAL A 97 -8.40 -10.19 -5.03
C VAL A 97 -8.76 -9.51 -6.35
N GLN A 98 -9.87 -8.78 -6.43
CA GLN A 98 -10.21 -8.01 -7.63
C GLN A 98 -9.13 -6.98 -8.01
N CYS A 99 -8.50 -6.32 -7.03
CA CYS A 99 -7.37 -5.40 -7.23
C CYS A 99 -6.05 -6.13 -7.54
N LEU A 100 -5.82 -7.30 -6.95
CA LEU A 100 -4.59 -8.07 -7.12
C LEU A 100 -4.49 -8.75 -8.50
N LEU A 101 -5.61 -9.23 -9.04
CA LEU A 101 -5.62 -10.01 -10.29
C LEU A 101 -4.99 -9.29 -11.51
N PRO A 102 -5.34 -8.03 -11.81
CA PRO A 102 -4.74 -7.30 -12.93
C PRO A 102 -3.25 -7.07 -12.72
N ALA A 103 -2.81 -6.91 -11.47
CA ALA A 103 -1.41 -6.75 -11.12
C ALA A 103 -0.62 -8.04 -11.32
N LEU A 104 -1.18 -9.20 -10.96
CA LEU A 104 -0.53 -10.50 -11.16
C LEU A 104 -0.49 -10.94 -12.63
N GLN A 105 -1.52 -10.61 -13.42
CA GLN A 105 -1.73 -11.18 -14.76
C GLN A 105 -0.52 -11.03 -15.72
N PRO A 106 0.16 -9.87 -15.82
CA PRO A 106 1.37 -9.72 -16.64
C PRO A 106 2.50 -10.66 -16.24
N HIS A 107 2.62 -10.96 -14.94
CA HIS A 107 3.69 -11.80 -14.40
C HIS A 107 3.40 -13.30 -14.57
N LEU A 108 2.11 -13.68 -14.59
CA LEU A 108 1.68 -15.07 -14.77
C LEU A 108 1.82 -15.55 -16.21
N ALA A 109 1.73 -14.66 -17.21
CA ALA A 109 1.92 -15.02 -18.62
C ALA A 109 3.33 -15.57 -18.87
N ASN A 110 4.33 -15.10 -18.11
CA ASN A 110 5.74 -15.49 -18.24
C ASN A 110 6.05 -16.86 -17.61
N LEU A 111 5.16 -17.41 -16.78
CA LEU A 111 5.35 -18.73 -16.15
C LEU A 111 5.33 -19.89 -17.15
N LYS A 112 4.75 -19.71 -18.35
CA LYS A 112 4.60 -20.78 -19.36
C LYS A 112 5.92 -21.14 -20.09
N SER A 113 7.00 -20.38 -19.90
CA SER A 113 8.24 -20.52 -20.69
C SER A 113 9.40 -21.23 -19.96
N VAL A 114 9.26 -21.64 -18.69
CA VAL A 114 10.39 -22.25 -17.95
C VAL A 114 10.32 -23.78 -18.06
N LYS A 115 10.46 -24.30 -19.28
CA LYS A 115 10.95 -25.68 -19.48
C LYS A 115 12.47 -25.61 -19.53
N THR A 116 13.11 -26.09 -18.47
CA THR A 116 14.49 -26.60 -18.43
C THR A 116 15.43 -26.06 -19.51
N SER A 117 16.05 -24.92 -19.28
CA SER A 117 17.37 -24.66 -19.85
C SER A 117 18.35 -24.40 -18.72
N ARG A 118 19.18 -25.43 -18.44
CA ARG A 118 20.54 -25.19 -17.93
C ARG A 118 21.26 -24.47 -19.05
N GLY A 119 21.21 -23.15 -19.02
CA GLY A 119 21.90 -22.30 -19.97
C GLY A 119 22.07 -20.95 -19.30
N PHE A 120 23.26 -20.37 -19.42
CA PHE A 120 23.61 -19.03 -18.97
C PHE A 120 22.66 -18.01 -19.60
N SER A 121 21.49 -17.81 -19.02
CA SER A 121 20.63 -16.68 -19.32
C SER A 121 21.05 -15.55 -18.39
N ASN A 122 21.27 -14.38 -18.99
CA ASN A 122 21.62 -13.15 -18.30
C ASN A 122 20.79 -13.03 -17.03
N ALA A 123 21.48 -12.83 -15.91
CA ALA A 123 20.88 -12.36 -14.68
C ALA A 123 20.06 -11.11 -15.01
N SER A 124 18.78 -11.32 -15.30
CA SER A 124 17.74 -10.36 -14.98
C SER A 124 18.01 -10.03 -13.52
N LYS A 125 18.59 -8.85 -13.28
CA LYS A 125 18.74 -8.25 -11.96
C LYS A 125 17.58 -8.71 -11.07
N SER A 126 17.92 -9.20 -9.88
CA SER A 126 17.07 -9.32 -8.69
C SER A 126 15.67 -8.73 -8.89
N GLY A 127 14.63 -9.56 -8.71
CA GLY A 127 13.23 -9.28 -9.01
C GLY A 127 12.90 -7.79 -8.93
N ALA A 128 12.84 -7.15 -10.10
CA ALA A 128 12.63 -5.71 -10.20
C ALA A 128 11.39 -5.36 -9.36
N ALA A 129 11.50 -4.37 -8.48
CA ALA A 129 10.47 -3.94 -7.52
C ALA A 129 9.03 -3.87 -8.09
N ALA A 130 8.90 -3.71 -9.41
CA ALA A 130 7.65 -3.76 -10.18
C ALA A 130 6.78 -5.03 -10.00
N ASN A 131 7.25 -6.10 -9.36
CA ASN A 131 6.47 -7.33 -9.16
C ASN A 131 6.20 -7.68 -7.68
N ARG A 132 6.28 -6.69 -6.79
CA ARG A 132 6.03 -6.82 -5.35
C ARG A 132 4.74 -6.08 -5.00
N PHE A 133 3.75 -6.79 -4.47
CA PHE A 133 2.42 -6.26 -4.23
C PHE A 133 2.06 -6.28 -2.75
N GLY A 134 1.45 -5.19 -2.26
CA GLY A 134 0.93 -5.09 -0.90
C GLY A 134 -0.58 -5.29 -0.86
N VAL A 135 -1.07 -6.10 0.06
CA VAL A 135 -2.49 -6.27 0.35
C VAL A 135 -2.72 -6.07 1.84
N GLU A 136 -3.60 -5.14 2.18
CA GLU A 136 -3.90 -4.76 3.57
C GLU A 136 -5.41 -4.87 3.82
N ILE A 137 -5.78 -5.90 4.56
CA ILE A 137 -7.17 -6.23 4.93
C ILE A 137 -7.28 -6.09 6.44
N PRO A 138 -8.31 -5.39 6.96
CA PRO A 138 -8.51 -5.28 8.40
C PRO A 138 -8.80 -6.64 9.02
N VAL A 139 -8.15 -6.95 10.14
CA VAL A 139 -8.34 -8.21 10.88
C VAL A 139 -8.51 -7.88 12.36
N LEU A 140 -9.61 -8.34 12.95
CA LEU A 140 -9.87 -8.25 14.39
C LEU A 140 -9.09 -9.32 15.17
N ASP A 141 -9.08 -10.54 14.63
CA ASP A 141 -8.41 -11.67 15.25
C ASP A 141 -6.92 -11.71 14.85
N THR A 142 -6.03 -11.33 15.76
CA THR A 142 -4.57 -11.38 15.54
C THR A 142 -3.96 -12.74 15.86
N SER A 143 -4.75 -13.82 15.91
CA SER A 143 -4.24 -15.17 16.15
C SER A 143 -3.50 -15.73 14.93
N ALA A 144 -2.64 -16.71 15.17
CA ALA A 144 -1.99 -17.47 14.10
C ALA A 144 -3.01 -18.15 13.16
N ALA A 145 -4.16 -18.58 13.69
CA ALA A 145 -5.21 -19.21 12.90
C ALA A 145 -5.84 -18.23 11.90
N ALA A 146 -6.17 -17.02 12.33
CA ALA A 146 -6.71 -15.99 11.46
C ALA A 146 -5.74 -15.61 10.32
N ALA A 147 -4.45 -15.47 10.63
CA ALA A 147 -3.42 -15.19 9.62
C ALA A 147 -3.30 -16.30 8.58
N VAL A 148 -3.31 -17.56 9.02
CA VAL A 148 -3.26 -18.74 8.13
C VAL A 148 -4.52 -18.87 7.28
N ASP A 149 -5.69 -18.63 7.88
CA ASP A 149 -6.98 -18.68 7.20
C ASP A 149 -7.11 -17.57 6.16
N LEU A 150 -6.69 -16.34 6.47
CA LEU A 150 -6.71 -15.21 5.54
C LEU A 150 -5.79 -15.45 4.32
N ALA A 151 -4.56 -15.89 4.55
CA ALA A 151 -3.62 -16.22 3.47
C ALA A 151 -4.20 -17.32 2.55
N SER A 152 -4.75 -18.36 3.15
CA SER A 152 -5.39 -19.47 2.42
C SER A 152 -6.59 -18.99 1.60
N LEU A 153 -7.41 -18.11 2.17
CA LEU A 153 -8.59 -17.56 1.52
C LEU A 153 -8.24 -16.67 0.33
N ILE A 154 -7.19 -15.85 0.42
CA ILE A 154 -6.70 -15.04 -0.70
C ILE A 154 -6.19 -15.92 -1.83
N ILE A 155 -5.38 -16.95 -1.53
CA ILE A 155 -4.84 -17.87 -2.53
C ILE A 155 -5.99 -18.62 -3.23
N ALA A 156 -6.92 -19.20 -2.47
CA ALA A 156 -8.06 -19.92 -3.02
C ALA A 156 -8.95 -19.02 -3.89
N SER A 157 -9.28 -17.82 -3.41
CA SER A 157 -10.10 -16.84 -4.13
C SER A 157 -9.42 -16.34 -5.40
N THR A 158 -8.11 -16.13 -5.36
CA THR A 158 -7.30 -15.75 -6.54
C THR A 158 -7.34 -16.84 -7.60
N GLY A 159 -7.10 -18.10 -7.22
CA GLY A 159 -7.16 -19.25 -8.12
C GLY A 159 -8.55 -19.42 -8.74
N ALA A 160 -9.61 -19.32 -7.94
CA ALA A 160 -10.99 -19.42 -8.40
C ALA A 160 -11.34 -18.33 -9.42
N ARG A 161 -10.99 -17.06 -9.16
CA ARG A 161 -11.29 -15.96 -10.07
C ARG A 161 -10.48 -16.00 -11.37
N ILE A 162 -9.23 -16.48 -11.34
CA ILE A 162 -8.45 -16.68 -12.57
C ILE A 162 -9.05 -17.80 -13.42
N LYS A 163 -9.51 -18.88 -12.79
CA LYS A 163 -10.21 -19.97 -13.49
C LYS A 163 -11.46 -19.48 -14.21
N GLN A 164 -12.21 -18.56 -13.59
CA GLN A 164 -13.40 -17.94 -14.19
C GLN A 164 -13.08 -16.99 -15.35
N ARG A 165 -12.01 -16.18 -15.25
CA ARG A 165 -11.68 -15.14 -16.25
C ARG A 165 -10.84 -15.63 -17.43
N SER A 166 -9.87 -16.51 -17.18
CA SER A 166 -8.75 -16.78 -18.10
C SER A 166 -8.59 -18.27 -18.46
N GLY A 167 -9.53 -19.13 -18.03
CA GLY A 167 -9.54 -20.56 -18.30
C GLY A 167 -8.50 -21.37 -17.49
N GLY A 168 -8.45 -22.68 -17.74
CA GLY A 168 -7.72 -23.64 -16.90
C GLY A 168 -6.20 -23.46 -16.85
N ALA A 169 -5.56 -23.00 -17.93
CA ALA A 169 -4.10 -22.89 -18.00
C ALA A 169 -3.54 -21.72 -17.15
N ALA A 170 -4.25 -20.59 -17.10
CA ALA A 170 -3.88 -19.49 -16.20
C ALA A 170 -4.18 -19.85 -14.73
N ALA A 171 -5.27 -20.59 -14.49
CA ALA A 171 -5.62 -21.07 -13.16
C ALA A 171 -4.57 -22.05 -12.61
N ALA A 172 -3.98 -22.89 -13.48
CA ALA A 172 -2.89 -23.78 -13.09
C ALA A 172 -1.64 -23.00 -12.65
N ALA A 173 -1.37 -21.83 -13.23
CA ALA A 173 -0.20 -21.01 -12.87
C ALA A 173 -0.31 -20.39 -11.46
N VAL A 174 -1.52 -20.15 -10.98
CA VAL A 174 -1.81 -19.64 -9.62
C VAL A 174 -2.36 -20.70 -8.67
N ALA A 175 -2.27 -21.98 -9.06
CA ALA A 175 -2.70 -23.07 -8.21
C ALA A 175 -1.95 -22.98 -6.85
N PRO A 176 -2.59 -23.37 -5.73
CA PRO A 176 -1.97 -23.25 -4.42
C PRO A 176 -0.58 -23.91 -4.32
N ALA A 177 -0.34 -25.00 -5.04
CA ALA A 177 0.95 -25.67 -5.13
C ALA A 177 2.10 -24.79 -5.68
N ASN A 178 1.80 -23.72 -6.42
CA ASN A 178 2.81 -22.80 -6.97
C ASN A 178 3.12 -21.63 -6.03
N TRP A 179 2.48 -21.57 -4.86
CA TRP A 179 2.74 -20.57 -3.84
C TRP A 179 3.73 -21.11 -2.80
N THR A 180 4.75 -20.32 -2.53
CA THR A 180 5.49 -20.40 -1.26
C THR A 180 4.91 -19.39 -0.30
N ILE A 181 4.36 -19.87 0.81
CA ILE A 181 3.79 -19.07 1.88
C ILE A 181 4.82 -18.96 3.00
N VAL A 182 5.23 -17.73 3.29
CA VAL A 182 6.18 -17.39 4.33
C VAL A 182 5.44 -16.70 5.46
N HIS A 183 5.35 -17.35 6.61
CA HIS A 183 4.83 -16.72 7.82
C HIS A 183 5.99 -16.14 8.64
N ALA A 184 5.82 -14.91 9.14
CA ALA A 184 6.80 -14.28 10.04
C ALA A 184 6.78 -14.90 11.45
N ARG A 185 5.61 -15.34 11.90
CA ARG A 185 5.43 -15.95 13.24
C ARG A 185 5.56 -17.47 13.20
N GLU A 186 6.29 -18.03 14.16
CA GLU A 186 6.55 -19.47 14.22
C GLU A 186 5.31 -20.31 14.54
N ASP A 187 4.40 -19.80 15.38
CA ASP A 187 3.13 -20.46 15.71
C ASP A 187 2.22 -20.63 14.48
N ALA A 188 2.18 -19.61 13.59
CA ALA A 188 1.49 -19.69 12.31
C ALA A 188 2.13 -20.70 11.35
N VAL A 189 3.47 -20.79 11.33
CA VAL A 189 4.19 -21.81 10.53
C VAL A 189 3.79 -23.22 10.96
N GLN A 190 3.78 -23.48 12.28
CA GLN A 190 3.42 -24.80 12.83
C GLN A 190 1.97 -25.17 12.50
N LEU A 191 1.05 -24.22 12.68
CA LEU A 191 -0.36 -24.40 12.38
C LEU A 191 -0.62 -24.63 10.88
N ALA A 192 0.02 -23.86 10.00
CA ALA A 192 -0.12 -24.03 8.56
C ALA A 192 0.42 -25.38 8.08
N ARG A 193 1.49 -25.89 8.70
CA ARG A 193 2.03 -27.24 8.41
C ARG A 193 1.12 -28.35 8.92
N SER A 194 0.57 -28.22 10.13
CA SER A 194 -0.33 -29.24 10.70
C SER A 194 -1.64 -29.37 9.92
N ARG A 195 -2.07 -28.29 9.24
CA ARG A 195 -3.22 -28.27 8.33
C ARG A 195 -2.92 -28.83 6.92
N GLY A 196 -1.75 -29.44 6.71
CA GLY A 196 -1.41 -30.11 5.45
C GLY A 196 -0.61 -29.26 4.45
N GLY A 197 -0.04 -28.12 4.87
CA GLY A 197 0.75 -27.24 4.02
C GLY A 197 -0.11 -26.40 3.07
N GLY A 198 0.02 -25.08 3.18
CA GLY A 198 -0.56 -24.02 2.35
C GLY A 198 -1.73 -24.46 1.47
N ALA A 199 -2.95 -24.41 2.02
CA ALA A 199 -4.24 -24.77 1.41
C ALA A 199 -4.17 -25.27 -0.05
N GLY A 200 -3.74 -26.53 -0.26
CA GLY A 200 -3.66 -27.14 -1.59
C GLY A 200 -2.24 -27.46 -2.12
N GLY A 201 -1.25 -27.67 -1.23
CA GLY A 201 0.06 -28.22 -1.59
C GLY A 201 1.18 -27.20 -1.77
N GLY A 202 0.96 -25.94 -1.39
CA GLY A 202 2.00 -24.91 -1.39
C GLY A 202 3.06 -25.13 -0.32
N GLN A 203 4.29 -24.66 -0.56
CA GLN A 203 5.37 -24.75 0.41
C GLN A 203 5.17 -23.75 1.54
N VAL A 204 5.24 -24.20 2.81
CA VAL A 204 5.15 -23.32 3.99
C VAL A 204 6.49 -23.19 4.71
N LEU A 205 7.00 -21.96 4.79
CA LEU A 205 8.26 -21.63 5.46
C LEU A 205 8.05 -20.57 6.55
N GLY A 206 8.92 -20.60 7.56
CA GLY A 206 9.10 -19.45 8.45
C GLY A 206 10.10 -18.48 7.82
N LEU A 207 9.95 -17.19 8.09
CA LEU A 207 10.75 -16.14 7.44
C LEU A 207 12.27 -16.36 7.51
N ARG A 208 12.81 -16.72 8.68
CA ARG A 208 14.25 -17.02 8.85
C ARG A 208 14.70 -18.21 8.00
N ARG A 209 13.88 -19.27 7.93
CA ARG A 209 14.17 -20.46 7.13
C ARG A 209 14.05 -20.18 5.63
N ALA A 210 13.15 -19.28 5.23
CA ALA A 210 13.04 -18.81 3.86
C ALA A 210 14.33 -18.09 3.44
N CYS A 211 14.86 -17.19 4.28
CA CYS A 211 16.12 -16.47 4.00
C CYS A 211 17.35 -17.38 3.91
N GLN A 212 17.28 -18.60 4.45
CA GLN A 212 18.35 -19.60 4.37
C GLN A 212 18.26 -20.49 3.13
N GLN A 213 17.18 -20.39 2.34
CA GLN A 213 17.10 -21.12 1.08
C GLN A 213 18.08 -20.53 0.08
N PRO A 214 18.75 -21.35 -0.75
CA PRO A 214 19.62 -20.84 -1.79
C PRO A 214 18.86 -20.01 -2.83
N GLN A 215 17.60 -20.37 -3.09
CA GLN A 215 16.68 -19.63 -3.95
C GLN A 215 15.23 -20.10 -3.69
N ILE A 216 14.28 -19.19 -3.82
CA ILE A 216 12.84 -19.48 -3.81
C ILE A 216 12.25 -19.00 -5.14
N GLY A 217 11.67 -19.93 -5.91
CA GLY A 217 10.96 -19.63 -7.16
C GLY A 217 9.44 -19.62 -6.98
N GLY A 218 8.71 -19.34 -8.07
CA GLY A 218 7.25 -19.32 -8.06
C GLY A 218 6.66 -18.11 -7.34
N LEU A 219 5.36 -18.17 -7.07
CA LEU A 219 4.65 -17.08 -6.41
C LEU A 219 5.02 -17.08 -4.92
N LEU A 220 5.29 -15.91 -4.37
CA LEU A 220 5.63 -15.74 -2.97
C LEU A 220 4.52 -14.98 -2.25
N MET A 221 4.16 -15.43 -1.05
CA MET A 221 3.32 -14.67 -0.13
C MET A 221 4.04 -14.55 1.23
N VAL A 222 4.30 -13.33 1.69
CA VAL A 222 4.83 -13.04 3.03
C VAL A 222 3.67 -12.55 3.89
N VAL A 223 3.38 -13.25 4.98
CA VAL A 223 2.18 -13.03 5.81
C VAL A 223 2.55 -12.38 7.13
N GLU A 224 1.92 -11.23 7.40
CA GLU A 224 2.00 -10.44 8.63
C GLU A 224 3.43 -10.21 9.17
N PRO A 225 4.39 -9.74 8.34
CA PRO A 225 5.71 -9.41 8.85
C PRO A 225 5.65 -8.24 9.84
N LEU A 226 6.41 -8.37 10.93
CA LEU A 226 6.54 -7.32 11.95
C LEU A 226 7.55 -6.25 11.50
N VAL A 227 7.55 -5.09 12.16
CA VAL A 227 8.60 -4.08 11.94
C VAL A 227 10.00 -4.65 12.19
N SER A 228 10.15 -5.54 13.18
CA SER A 228 11.41 -6.22 13.48
C SER A 228 11.88 -7.20 12.39
N ASP A 229 10.99 -7.58 11.48
CA ASP A 229 11.26 -8.53 10.41
C ASP A 229 11.66 -7.85 9.10
N VAL A 230 11.60 -6.52 9.02
CA VAL A 230 11.78 -5.78 7.76
C VAL A 230 13.10 -6.10 7.06
N ALA A 231 14.19 -6.26 7.81
CA ALA A 231 15.49 -6.64 7.26
C ALA A 231 15.48 -8.04 6.62
N LEU A 232 14.75 -8.98 7.23
CA LEU A 232 14.61 -10.34 6.68
C LEU A 232 13.67 -10.35 5.47
N VAL A 233 12.65 -9.49 5.46
CA VAL A 233 11.76 -9.35 4.30
C VAL A 233 12.52 -8.73 3.12
N GLU A 234 13.33 -7.71 3.36
CA GLU A 234 14.22 -7.13 2.34
C GLU A 234 15.18 -8.19 1.78
N GLN A 235 15.90 -8.91 2.65
CA GLN A 235 16.79 -10.00 2.23
C GLN A 235 16.05 -11.07 1.40
N LEU A 236 14.87 -11.49 1.86
CA LEU A 236 14.06 -12.48 1.16
C LEU A 236 13.67 -12.00 -0.24
N LEU A 237 13.24 -10.75 -0.38
CA LEU A 237 12.75 -10.19 -1.65
C LEU A 237 13.89 -9.82 -2.61
N ASP A 238 15.04 -9.38 -2.10
CA ASP A 238 16.15 -8.87 -2.91
C ASP A 238 17.17 -9.96 -3.27
N GLU A 239 17.43 -10.91 -2.37
CA GLU A 239 18.53 -11.87 -2.52
C GLU A 239 18.06 -13.31 -2.77
N VAL A 240 16.95 -13.73 -2.14
CA VAL A 240 16.56 -15.15 -2.12
C VAL A 240 15.46 -15.46 -3.13
N TRP A 241 14.52 -14.55 -3.31
CA TRP A 241 13.38 -14.76 -4.18
C TRP A 241 13.67 -14.40 -5.64
N VAL A 242 13.37 -15.34 -6.54
CA VAL A 242 13.61 -15.22 -8.00
C VAL A 242 12.35 -15.51 -8.81
N GLY A 243 11.17 -15.33 -8.19
CA GLY A 243 9.88 -15.66 -8.79
C GLY A 243 9.24 -14.53 -9.61
N PRO A 244 8.09 -14.81 -10.27
CA PRO A 244 7.41 -13.86 -11.12
C PRO A 244 6.70 -12.73 -10.37
N ALA A 245 6.11 -12.99 -9.20
CA ALA A 245 5.43 -12.00 -8.36
C ALA A 245 5.43 -12.40 -6.87
N ALA A 246 5.54 -11.40 -5.99
CA ALA A 246 5.48 -11.54 -4.53
C ALA A 246 4.34 -10.70 -3.96
N VAL A 247 3.67 -11.22 -2.94
CA VAL A 247 2.59 -10.53 -2.20
C VAL A 247 3.01 -10.41 -0.74
N VAL A 248 2.98 -9.20 -0.20
CA VAL A 248 3.15 -8.92 1.23
C VAL A 248 1.76 -8.62 1.79
N LEU A 249 1.28 -9.52 2.63
CA LEU A 249 -0.05 -9.47 3.23
C LEU A 249 0.05 -8.90 4.64
N ASN A 250 -0.70 -7.83 4.91
CA ASN A 250 -0.82 -7.20 6.23
C ASN A 250 0.52 -6.91 6.94
N PRO A 251 1.51 -6.27 6.29
CA PRO A 251 2.74 -5.89 6.98
C PRO A 251 2.46 -4.92 8.14
N GLN A 252 3.03 -5.14 9.32
CA GLN A 252 2.72 -4.26 10.48
C GLN A 252 3.23 -2.83 10.32
N TRP A 253 4.22 -2.61 9.46
CA TRP A 253 4.70 -1.27 9.16
C TRP A 253 3.78 -0.47 8.23
N SER A 254 2.67 -1.05 7.76
CA SER A 254 1.64 -0.29 7.05
C SER A 254 0.59 0.33 7.96
N GLN A 255 0.62 0.02 9.26
CA GLN A 255 -0.34 0.51 10.23
C GLN A 255 -0.14 2.01 10.50
N GLN A 256 -1.24 2.72 10.79
CA GLN A 256 -1.18 4.15 11.07
C GLN A 256 -0.30 4.45 12.28
N GLY A 257 0.54 5.48 12.17
CA GLY A 257 1.52 5.86 13.19
C GLY A 257 2.77 4.97 13.29
N VAL A 258 2.85 3.86 12.56
CA VAL A 258 4.05 3.03 12.50
C VAL A 258 4.96 3.52 11.37
N THR A 259 6.24 3.72 11.66
CA THR A 259 7.24 4.15 10.67
C THR A 259 8.35 3.10 10.59
N LEU A 260 8.75 2.76 9.37
CA LEU A 260 9.94 1.92 9.17
C LEU A 260 11.20 2.70 9.56
N PRO A 261 12.23 2.01 10.10
CA PRO A 261 13.56 2.61 10.17
C PRO A 261 14.00 3.10 8.80
N SER A 262 14.64 4.26 8.75
CA SER A 262 14.99 4.96 7.50
C SER A 262 15.84 4.12 6.54
N GLU A 263 16.69 3.25 7.09
CA GLU A 263 17.52 2.31 6.35
C GLU A 263 16.69 1.27 5.56
N TYR A 264 15.44 1.03 5.97
CA TYR A 264 14.51 0.09 5.33
C TYR A 264 13.35 0.80 4.59
N ALA A 265 13.44 2.11 4.36
CA ALA A 265 12.42 2.83 3.59
C ALA A 265 12.28 2.26 2.17
N GLY A 266 13.40 1.84 1.57
CA GLY A 266 13.45 1.28 0.22
C GLY A 266 12.58 0.03 0.02
N VAL A 267 12.59 -0.92 0.97
CA VAL A 267 11.74 -2.11 0.87
C VAL A 267 10.25 -1.74 0.94
N GLY A 268 9.88 -0.79 1.80
CA GLY A 268 8.51 -0.30 1.91
C GLY A 268 8.03 0.37 0.61
N GLU A 269 8.87 1.18 -0.01
CA GLU A 269 8.59 1.85 -1.30
C GLU A 269 8.59 0.88 -2.48
N SER A 270 9.34 -0.22 -2.39
CA SER A 270 9.39 -1.26 -3.42
C SER A 270 8.10 -2.07 -3.53
N ILE A 271 7.23 -2.03 -2.51
CA ILE A 271 5.98 -2.80 -2.46
C ILE A 271 4.83 -1.94 -2.96
N GLN A 272 4.30 -2.28 -4.14
CA GLN A 272 3.13 -1.60 -4.69
C GLN A 272 1.86 -2.08 -3.97
N VAL A 273 1.31 -1.26 -3.08
CA VAL A 273 0.03 -1.57 -2.43
C VAL A 273 -1.10 -1.51 -3.46
N VAL A 274 -1.75 -2.65 -3.73
CA VAL A 274 -2.85 -2.77 -4.71
C VAL A 274 -4.21 -2.67 -4.06
N TYR A 275 -4.30 -3.07 -2.78
CA TYR A 275 -5.49 -2.93 -1.96
C TYR A 275 -5.08 -2.60 -0.53
N SER A 276 -5.75 -1.62 0.06
CA SER A 276 -5.61 -1.31 1.48
C SER A 276 -6.91 -0.73 2.00
N PHE A 277 -7.43 -1.32 3.08
CA PHE A 277 -8.49 -0.71 3.88
C PHE A 277 -8.03 -0.71 5.34
N LEU A 278 -7.70 0.48 5.83
CA LEU A 278 -7.18 0.70 7.18
C LEU A 278 -8.14 1.61 7.96
N PRO A 279 -9.02 1.04 8.79
CA PRO A 279 -9.80 1.81 9.76
C PRO A 279 -8.87 2.57 10.70
N CYS A 280 -9.23 3.81 11.04
CA CYS A 280 -8.45 4.64 11.95
C CYS A 280 -9.36 5.49 12.84
N ALA A 281 -8.94 5.67 14.10
CA ALA A 281 -9.49 6.68 14.99
C ALA A 281 -8.57 7.90 14.96
N ILE A 282 -9.14 9.09 14.72
CA ILE A 282 -8.38 10.33 14.66
C ILE A 282 -8.84 11.24 15.79
N GLN A 283 -7.88 11.74 16.57
CA GLN A 283 -8.14 12.67 17.66
C GLN A 283 -8.53 14.03 17.07
N GLY A 284 -9.84 14.32 17.02
CA GLY A 284 -10.35 15.62 16.62
C GLY A 284 -10.47 16.58 17.81
N LEU A 285 -10.57 17.87 17.51
CA LEU A 285 -10.88 18.93 18.50
C LEU A 285 -12.19 18.68 19.29
N LEU A 286 -13.12 17.92 18.70
CA LEU A 286 -14.43 17.59 19.28
C LEU A 286 -14.52 16.13 19.73
N GLY A 287 -13.37 15.47 19.94
CA GLY A 287 -13.27 14.05 20.30
C GLY A 287 -12.83 13.16 19.14
N PRO A 288 -12.63 11.86 19.41
CA PRO A 288 -12.21 10.90 18.39
C PRO A 288 -13.26 10.79 17.29
N LYS A 289 -12.81 10.86 16.03
CA LYS A 289 -13.63 10.61 14.85
C LYS A 289 -13.22 9.31 14.20
N GLU A 290 -14.20 8.54 13.77
CA GLU A 290 -13.99 7.33 12.98
C GLU A 290 -13.70 7.70 11.52
N GLY A 291 -12.67 7.08 10.96
CA GLY A 291 -12.29 7.25 9.58
C GLY A 291 -11.61 6.01 9.03
N ALA A 292 -11.21 6.09 7.78
CA ALA A 292 -10.43 5.04 7.13
C ALA A 292 -9.52 5.62 6.06
N VAL A 293 -8.41 4.93 5.82
CA VAL A 293 -7.60 5.10 4.62
C VAL A 293 -7.88 3.95 3.68
N LEU A 294 -8.28 4.28 2.45
CA LEU A 294 -8.66 3.31 1.43
C LEU A 294 -7.78 3.48 0.18
N ARG A 295 -7.31 2.36 -0.36
CA ARG A 295 -6.71 2.28 -1.70
C ARG A 295 -7.26 1.06 -2.41
N THR A 296 -7.76 1.28 -3.63
CA THR A 296 -8.27 0.22 -4.52
C THR A 296 -7.70 0.46 -5.92
N VAL A 297 -6.78 -0.39 -6.37
CA VAL A 297 -6.28 -0.34 -7.75
C VAL A 297 -7.26 -1.09 -8.65
N GLU A 298 -7.89 -0.38 -9.59
CA GLU A 298 -8.80 -0.98 -10.58
C GLU A 298 -8.08 -1.30 -11.89
N SER A 299 -8.61 -2.28 -12.63
CA SER A 299 -8.19 -2.55 -14.01
C SER A 299 -8.99 -1.67 -14.97
N GLY A 300 -8.33 -0.80 -15.75
CA GLY A 300 -8.99 0.01 -16.78
C GLY A 300 -8.27 1.32 -17.11
N ALA A 301 -8.90 2.19 -17.90
CA ALA A 301 -8.34 3.47 -18.34
C ALA A 301 -7.94 4.40 -17.17
N ALA A 302 -8.53 4.22 -15.98
CA ALA A 302 -8.14 4.91 -14.74
C ALA A 302 -6.76 4.50 -14.19
N ALA A 303 -6.21 3.35 -14.60
CA ALA A 303 -4.84 2.96 -14.29
C ALA A 303 -3.79 3.66 -15.17
N ALA A 304 -4.20 4.23 -16.31
CA ALA A 304 -3.30 4.83 -17.31
C ALA A 304 -2.95 6.30 -17.02
N SER A 305 -3.69 6.99 -16.14
CA SER A 305 -3.56 8.45 -15.92
C SER A 305 -2.87 8.86 -14.60
N GLY A 306 -2.31 7.91 -13.86
CA GLY A 306 -1.70 8.15 -12.55
C GLY A 306 -2.35 7.25 -11.50
N GLY A 307 -1.56 6.38 -10.88
CA GLY A 307 -2.05 5.25 -10.08
C GLY A 307 -3.13 5.60 -9.05
N ALA A 308 -3.95 4.60 -8.70
CA ALA A 308 -5.11 4.79 -7.83
C ALA A 308 -4.76 5.58 -6.54
N PRO A 309 -5.49 6.66 -6.24
CA PRO A 309 -5.17 7.51 -5.11
C PRO A 309 -5.46 6.80 -3.79
N TRP A 310 -4.73 7.18 -2.76
CA TRP A 310 -5.11 6.93 -1.38
C TRP A 310 -6.24 7.87 -1.00
N ARG A 311 -7.40 7.34 -0.67
CA ARG A 311 -8.58 8.09 -0.23
C ARG A 311 -8.59 8.17 1.29
N ILE A 312 -8.87 9.37 1.80
CA ILE A 312 -9.10 9.63 3.22
C ILE A 312 -10.61 9.72 3.42
N LEU A 313 -11.15 8.85 4.27
CA LEU A 313 -12.59 8.71 4.50
C LEU A 313 -12.92 9.10 5.95
N LEU A 314 -13.99 9.85 6.13
CA LEU A 314 -14.58 10.20 7.43
C LEU A 314 -15.95 9.54 7.54
N LYS A 315 -16.25 8.92 8.68
CA LYS A 315 -17.58 8.37 8.95
C LYS A 315 -18.53 9.48 9.39
N GLU A 316 -19.60 9.70 8.63
CA GLU A 316 -20.70 10.61 8.94
C GLU A 316 -22.03 9.84 8.89
N LYS A 317 -22.77 9.79 10.01
CA LYS A 317 -24.13 9.17 10.06
C LYS A 317 -24.20 7.81 9.34
N ASP A 318 -23.26 6.94 9.66
CA ASP A 318 -23.09 5.58 9.12
C ASP A 318 -22.60 5.45 7.67
N GLN A 319 -22.20 6.55 7.04
CA GLN A 319 -21.59 6.53 5.70
C GLN A 319 -20.14 6.99 5.74
N PHE A 320 -19.29 6.39 4.91
CA PHE A 320 -17.93 6.88 4.70
C PHE A 320 -17.92 7.90 3.57
N VAL A 321 -17.58 9.13 3.91
CA VAL A 321 -17.47 10.25 2.98
C VAL A 321 -15.99 10.52 2.71
N GLN A 322 -15.62 10.63 1.44
CA GLN A 322 -14.27 11.02 1.07
C GLN A 322 -14.03 12.50 1.40
N VAL A 323 -13.02 12.75 2.23
CA VAL A 323 -12.61 14.09 2.67
C VAL A 323 -11.24 14.51 2.10
N GLY A 324 -10.52 13.57 1.48
CA GLY A 324 -9.24 13.85 0.83
C GLY A 324 -8.79 12.71 -0.07
N ALA A 325 -7.81 13.01 -0.93
CA ALA A 325 -7.13 12.03 -1.76
C ALA A 325 -5.65 12.41 -1.94
N MET A 326 -4.77 11.43 -1.97
CA MET A 326 -3.32 11.63 -2.09
C MET A 326 -2.69 10.60 -3.02
N SER A 327 -1.60 10.96 -3.69
CA SER A 327 -0.82 10.02 -4.52
C SER A 327 0.01 9.04 -3.68
N ARG A 328 0.55 9.51 -2.55
CA ARG A 328 1.24 8.71 -1.52
C ARG A 328 0.30 8.33 -0.39
N ARG A 329 0.71 7.34 0.42
CA ARG A 329 -0.01 6.99 1.65
C ARG A 329 -0.08 8.22 2.57
N PRO A 330 -1.26 8.59 3.08
CA PRO A 330 -1.42 9.65 4.07
C PRO A 330 -0.70 9.29 5.37
N ALA A 331 0.07 10.22 5.90
CA ALA A 331 0.61 10.17 7.25
C ALA A 331 -0.41 10.74 8.26
N ASN A 332 -0.17 10.54 9.55
CA ASN A 332 -1.06 11.05 10.61
C ASN A 332 -1.33 12.57 10.48
N SER A 333 -0.31 13.36 10.14
CA SER A 333 -0.47 14.80 9.93
C SER A 333 -1.39 15.14 8.74
N ASP A 334 -1.36 14.35 7.66
CA ASP A 334 -2.26 14.55 6.52
C ASP A 334 -3.70 14.22 6.89
N LEU A 335 -3.91 13.18 7.72
CA LEU A 335 -5.22 12.82 8.25
C LEU A 335 -5.77 13.95 9.12
N GLU A 336 -5.00 14.48 10.06
CA GLU A 336 -5.41 15.61 10.90
C GLU A 336 -5.85 16.82 10.05
N VAL A 337 -5.03 17.19 9.05
CA VAL A 337 -5.33 18.32 8.16
C VAL A 337 -6.60 18.08 7.33
N ALA A 338 -6.77 16.89 6.73
CA ALA A 338 -7.95 16.56 5.94
C ALA A 338 -9.24 16.65 6.77
N PHE A 339 -9.18 16.21 8.03
CA PHE A 339 -10.35 16.21 8.92
C PHE A 339 -10.66 17.60 9.48
N ILE A 340 -9.64 18.42 9.78
CA ILE A 340 -9.85 19.84 10.13
C ILE A 340 -10.53 20.56 8.97
N ASN A 341 -10.07 20.33 7.74
CA ASN A 341 -10.66 20.92 6.54
C ASN A 341 -12.12 20.46 6.33
N ALA A 342 -12.41 19.17 6.52
CA ALA A 342 -13.77 18.65 6.45
C ALA A 342 -14.69 19.23 7.54
N ALA A 343 -14.19 19.37 8.77
CA ALA A 343 -14.93 19.99 9.88
C ALA A 343 -15.24 21.47 9.59
N ALA A 344 -14.27 22.21 9.04
CA ALA A 344 -14.48 23.60 8.64
C ALA A 344 -15.52 23.72 7.52
N ALA A 345 -15.47 22.83 6.52
CA ALA A 345 -16.41 22.81 5.40
C ALA A 345 -17.85 22.48 5.86
N SER A 346 -18.00 21.64 6.89
CA SER A 346 -19.31 21.20 7.42
C SER A 346 -19.90 22.10 8.52
N SER A 347 -19.20 23.19 8.90
CA SER A 347 -19.57 24.10 9.98
C SER A 347 -20.98 24.72 9.81
N PRO A 348 -21.76 24.86 10.90
CA PRO A 348 -23.06 25.54 10.86
C PRO A 348 -23.00 26.95 10.26
N LEU A 349 -21.88 27.67 10.45
CA LEU A 349 -21.69 29.03 9.93
C LEU A 349 -21.61 29.09 8.39
N THR A 350 -21.02 28.08 7.75
CA THR A 350 -21.02 27.95 6.29
C THR A 350 -22.38 27.47 5.76
N LYS A 351 -23.14 26.68 6.53
CA LYS A 351 -24.53 26.31 6.20
C LYS A 351 -25.50 27.49 6.32
N THR A 352 -25.36 28.35 7.34
CA THR A 352 -26.17 29.57 7.47
C THR A 352 -25.84 30.61 6.42
N ALA A 353 -24.57 30.77 6.01
CA ALA A 353 -24.23 31.62 4.87
C ALA A 353 -24.85 31.13 3.55
N LYS A 354 -24.97 29.80 3.37
CA LYS A 354 -25.64 29.17 2.22
C LYS A 354 -27.15 29.38 2.25
N PHE A 355 -27.76 29.35 3.43
CA PHE A 355 -29.19 29.63 3.63
C PHE A 355 -29.53 31.11 3.43
N LEU A 356 -28.68 32.02 3.94
CA LEU A 356 -28.86 33.47 3.76
C LEU A 356 -28.62 33.93 2.32
N ARG A 357 -27.69 33.31 1.58
CA ARG A 357 -27.47 33.60 0.15
C ARG A 357 -28.63 33.14 -0.74
N GLY A 358 -29.43 32.17 -0.30
CA GLY A 358 -30.68 31.77 -0.95
C GLY A 358 -31.90 32.65 -0.60
N LEU A 359 -31.76 33.53 0.39
CA LEU A 359 -32.82 34.42 0.91
C LEU A 359 -32.58 35.90 0.61
N ILE A 360 -31.59 36.24 -0.23
CA ILE A 360 -31.45 37.60 -0.78
C ILE A 360 -32.14 37.61 -2.16
N PRO A 361 -33.41 38.04 -2.25
CA PRO A 361 -34.00 38.42 -3.52
C PRO A 361 -33.40 39.77 -3.94
N GLY A 362 -32.70 39.78 -5.06
CA GLY A 362 -32.29 41.02 -5.72
C GLY A 362 -31.31 40.69 -6.83
N GLY A 363 -31.52 41.07 -8.08
CA GLY A 363 -32.50 41.95 -8.67
C GLY A 363 -32.00 42.29 -10.07
N LYS A 364 -32.94 42.33 -11.02
CA LYS A 364 -32.83 42.85 -12.40
C LYS A 364 -31.93 42.09 -13.38
N LYS A 365 -32.56 41.40 -14.31
CA LYS A 365 -33.07 42.07 -15.52
C LYS A 365 -34.51 41.67 -15.77
#